data_AF-A0A2K0XN98-F1
#
_entry.id   AF-A0A2K0XN98-F1
#
_cell.length_a   1.000
_cell.length_b   1.000
_cell.length_c   1.000
_cell.angle_alpha   90.00
_cell.angle_beta   90.00
_cell.angle_gamma   90.00
#
_symmetry.space_group_name_H-M   'P 1'
#
loop_
_entity.id
_entity.type
_entity.pdbx_description
1 polymer ?
#
loop_
_entity_poly.entity_id
_entity_poly.type
_entity_poly.pdbx_seq_one_letter_code
_entity_poly.pdbx_strand_id
1 'polypeptide(L)'
;MKQIILFLFVIFFVGCNQHPDLYKITDGLVSSLQTEYESYGILGGTDHKQLTPDGKYQIMPVGRLINVKIMDVASDEDYEDLRQDLENHYKGDSRVNSVYRCQAGTLMIDCRN
;
A
#
# COMPACT_ATOMS: atom_id res chain seq x y z
N MET A 1 33.72 -10.76 37.71
CA MET A 1 33.06 -9.58 37.13
C MET A 1 32.28 -10.06 35.91
N LYS A 2 30.95 -10.02 36.00
CA LYS A 2 30.02 -10.61 35.01
C LYS A 2 29.88 -9.66 33.83
N GLN A 3 30.25 -10.10 32.62
CA GLN A 3 29.86 -9.41 31.40
C GLN A 3 28.63 -10.12 30.83
N ILE A 4 27.49 -9.45 30.92
CA ILE A 4 26.24 -9.86 30.28
C ILE A 4 26.29 -9.31 28.87
N ILE A 5 26.52 -10.18 27.88
CA ILE A 5 26.39 -9.83 26.47
C ILE A 5 24.89 -9.85 26.16
N LEU A 6 24.29 -8.68 26.04
CA LEU A 6 22.91 -8.50 25.60
C LEU A 6 22.84 -8.74 24.09
N PHE A 7 22.57 -9.99 23.67
CA PHE A 7 22.25 -10.30 22.29
C PHE A 7 20.83 -9.81 22.00
N LEU A 8 20.72 -8.62 21.41
CA LEU A 8 19.46 -8.11 20.88
C LEU A 8 19.15 -8.90 19.60
N PHE A 9 18.33 -9.94 19.72
CA PHE A 9 17.75 -10.62 18.55
C PHE A 9 16.81 -9.63 17.86
N VAL A 10 17.33 -8.91 16.86
CA VAL A 10 16.50 -8.24 15.86
C VAL A 10 15.86 -9.35 15.05
N ILE A 11 14.63 -9.70 15.40
CA ILE A 11 13.81 -10.60 14.58
C ILE A 11 13.51 -9.83 13.29
N PHE A 12 14.33 -10.06 12.27
CA PHE A 12 13.96 -9.79 10.89
C PHE A 12 12.75 -10.66 10.58
N PHE A 13 11.55 -10.10 10.71
CA PHE A 13 10.39 -10.63 10.00
C PHE A 13 10.68 -10.45 8.51
N VAL A 14 11.28 -11.47 7.91
CA VAL A 14 11.38 -11.61 6.47
C VAL A 14 9.94 -11.67 5.98
N GLY A 15 9.46 -10.55 5.44
CA GLY A 15 8.12 -10.39 4.90
C GLY A 15 7.88 -11.44 3.83
N CYS A 16 7.21 -12.51 4.21
CA CYS A 16 6.59 -13.42 3.25
C CYS A 16 5.55 -12.57 2.52
N ASN A 17 5.64 -12.48 1.20
CA ASN A 17 4.86 -11.57 0.37
C ASN A 17 3.34 -11.81 0.55
N GLN A 18 2.67 -11.03 1.41
CA GLN A 18 1.32 -11.36 1.88
C GLN A 18 0.22 -11.04 0.85
N HIS A 19 0.48 -10.11 -0.09
CA HIS A 19 -0.55 -9.60 -1.01
C HIS A 19 0.00 -9.43 -2.44
N PRO A 20 0.48 -10.50 -3.11
CA PRO A 20 1.22 -10.39 -4.37
C PRO A 20 0.43 -9.72 -5.50
N ASP A 21 -0.87 -10.00 -5.63
CA ASP A 21 -1.71 -9.38 -6.66
C ASP A 21 -2.01 -7.92 -6.36
N LEU A 22 -2.18 -7.56 -5.08
CA LEU A 22 -2.34 -6.17 -4.65
C LEU A 22 -1.09 -5.36 -5.04
N TYR A 23 0.09 -5.85 -4.64
CA TYR A 23 1.35 -5.16 -4.91
C TYR A 23 1.63 -5.05 -6.40
N LYS A 24 1.36 -6.10 -7.17
CA LYS A 24 1.51 -6.05 -8.63
C LYS A 24 0.68 -4.91 -9.25
N ILE A 25 -0.57 -4.74 -8.82
CA ILE A 25 -1.45 -3.68 -9.32
C ILE A 25 -0.96 -2.30 -8.85
N THR A 26 -0.68 -2.15 -7.55
CA THR A 26 -0.28 -0.85 -6.99
C THR A 26 1.09 -0.41 -7.49
N ASP A 27 2.06 -1.31 -7.66
CA ASP A 27 3.37 -1.02 -8.24
C ASP A 27 3.27 -0.56 -9.69
N GLY A 28 2.36 -1.16 -10.46
CA GLY A 28 2.05 -0.72 -11.82
C GLY A 28 1.54 0.73 -11.85
N LEU A 29 0.63 1.07 -10.94
CA LEU A 29 0.09 2.44 -10.83
C LEU A 29 1.11 3.45 -10.29
N VAL A 30 1.96 3.05 -9.34
CA VAL A 30 3.07 3.90 -8.86
C VAL A 30 4.05 4.19 -10.01
N SER A 31 4.39 3.16 -10.79
CA SER A 31 5.27 3.30 -11.95
C SER A 31 4.67 4.23 -12.99
N SER A 32 3.40 4.03 -13.35
CA SER A 32 2.74 4.83 -14.38
C SER A 32 2.60 6.31 -13.99
N LEU A 33 2.43 6.62 -12.70
CA LEU A 33 2.45 8.01 -12.16
C LEU A 33 3.82 8.71 -12.26
N GLN A 34 4.88 7.97 -12.57
CA GLN A 34 6.21 8.53 -12.82
C GLN A 34 6.56 8.58 -14.31
N THR A 35 5.97 7.72 -15.13
CA THR A 35 6.39 7.53 -16.53
C THR A 35 5.37 7.94 -17.57
N GLU A 36 4.08 7.71 -17.31
CA GLU A 36 3.01 7.78 -18.32
C GLU A 36 1.97 8.86 -18.00
N TYR A 37 1.65 9.04 -16.72
CA TYR A 37 0.62 9.94 -16.25
C TYR A 37 1.20 10.95 -15.26
N GLU A 38 1.00 12.24 -15.53
CA GLU A 38 1.23 13.27 -14.50
C GLU A 38 0.25 13.10 -13.34
N SER A 39 -1.00 12.71 -13.64
CA SER A 39 -2.10 12.50 -12.69
C SER A 39 -3.24 11.75 -13.36
N TYR A 40 -3.92 10.86 -12.65
CA TYR A 40 -5.11 10.13 -13.13
C TYR A 40 -6.41 10.97 -13.11
N GLY A 41 -6.35 12.22 -12.66
CA GLY A 41 -7.52 13.08 -12.47
C GLY A 41 -8.48 12.56 -11.39
N ILE A 42 -9.51 13.35 -11.05
CA ILE A 42 -10.50 12.95 -10.02
C ILE A 42 -11.52 11.95 -10.58
N LEU A 43 -11.92 12.13 -11.85
CA LEU A 43 -12.90 11.26 -12.52
C LEU A 43 -12.26 10.10 -13.30
N GLY A 44 -11.05 10.31 -13.85
CA GLY A 44 -10.32 9.30 -14.64
C GLY A 44 -9.92 8.07 -13.83
N GLY A 45 -9.86 8.20 -12.50
CA GLY A 45 -9.64 7.07 -11.60
C GLY A 45 -10.62 5.91 -11.77
N THR A 46 -11.87 6.19 -12.14
CA THR A 46 -12.91 5.17 -12.26
C THR A 46 -12.60 4.16 -13.37
N ASP A 47 -12.03 4.62 -14.48
CA ASP A 47 -11.70 3.78 -15.64
C ASP A 47 -10.48 2.88 -15.38
N HIS A 48 -9.66 3.23 -14.39
CA HIS A 48 -8.48 2.48 -13.95
C HIS A 48 -8.72 1.67 -12.67
N LYS A 49 -9.98 1.57 -12.23
CA LYS A 49 -10.36 0.75 -11.09
C LYS A 49 -10.14 -0.73 -11.39
N GLN A 50 -9.49 -1.42 -10.47
CA GLN A 50 -9.16 -2.84 -10.58
C GLN A 50 -9.54 -3.58 -9.31
N LEU A 51 -9.81 -4.87 -9.44
CA LEU A 51 -9.98 -5.81 -8.34
C LEU A 51 -8.82 -6.81 -8.37
N THR A 52 -8.35 -7.25 -7.21
CA THR A 52 -7.49 -8.43 -7.17
C THR A 52 -8.26 -9.66 -7.66
N PRO A 53 -7.58 -10.69 -8.22
CA PRO A 53 -8.25 -11.87 -8.75
C PRO A 53 -9.11 -12.62 -7.74
N ASP A 54 -8.74 -12.57 -6.45
CA ASP A 54 -9.51 -13.13 -5.33
C ASP A 54 -10.69 -12.23 -4.89
N GLY A 55 -10.81 -11.03 -5.45
CA GLY A 55 -11.84 -10.05 -5.10
C GLY A 55 -11.64 -9.35 -3.76
N LYS A 56 -10.56 -9.63 -3.03
CA LYS A 56 -10.32 -9.14 -1.66
C LYS A 56 -10.10 -7.63 -1.61
N TYR A 57 -9.42 -7.07 -2.62
CA TYR A 57 -9.07 -5.66 -2.68
C TYR A 57 -9.59 -5.00 -3.95
N GLN A 58 -10.12 -3.78 -3.80
CA GLN A 58 -10.38 -2.86 -4.90
C GLN A 58 -9.34 -1.74 -4.87
N ILE A 59 -8.70 -1.52 -6.01
CA ILE A 59 -7.63 -0.53 -6.19
C ILE A 59 -8.10 0.51 -7.21
N MET A 60 -7.93 1.79 -6.91
CA MET A 60 -8.34 2.87 -7.80
C MET A 60 -7.40 4.08 -7.66
N PRO A 61 -6.70 4.51 -8.72
CA PRO A 61 -5.94 5.75 -8.66
C PRO A 61 -6.88 6.96 -8.65
N VAL A 62 -6.55 8.02 -7.92
CA VAL A 62 -7.27 9.31 -7.92
C VAL A 62 -6.25 10.43 -7.84
N GLY A 63 -6.09 11.18 -8.92
CA GLY A 63 -4.99 12.13 -9.04
C GLY A 63 -3.63 11.42 -8.97
N ARG A 64 -2.81 11.77 -7.98
CA ARG A 64 -1.55 11.08 -7.63
C ARG A 64 -1.65 10.26 -6.34
N LEU A 65 -2.86 9.86 -5.96
CA LEU A 65 -3.14 8.96 -4.86
C LEU A 65 -3.59 7.61 -5.42
N ILE A 66 -3.32 6.52 -4.71
CA ILE A 66 -3.88 5.21 -5.03
C ILE A 66 -4.73 4.76 -3.85
N ASN A 67 -6.02 4.62 -4.10
CA ASN A 67 -6.99 4.14 -3.14
C ASN A 67 -7.00 2.62 -3.10
N VAL A 68 -6.92 2.04 -1.90
CA VAL A 68 -7.04 0.60 -1.66
C VAL A 68 -8.17 0.36 -0.67
N LYS A 69 -9.16 -0.43 -1.07
CA LYS A 69 -10.33 -0.80 -0.26
C LYS A 69 -10.38 -2.30 -0.06
N ILE A 70 -10.59 -2.74 1.19
CA ILE A 70 -10.93 -4.13 1.49
C ILE A 70 -12.42 -4.32 1.17
N MET A 71 -12.74 -5.34 0.37
CA MET A 71 -14.09 -5.57 -0.14
C MET A 71 -14.97 -6.33 0.83
N ASP A 72 -14.38 -7.20 1.65
CA ASP A 72 -15.07 -7.89 2.72
C ASP A 72 -15.34 -6.98 3.91
N VAL A 73 -16.18 -7.45 4.84
CA VAL A 73 -16.36 -6.79 6.13
C VAL A 73 -15.02 -6.83 6.87
N ALA A 74 -14.42 -5.65 7.04
CA ALA A 74 -13.11 -5.48 7.66
C ALA A 74 -13.22 -4.59 8.89
N SER A 75 -12.50 -4.97 9.92
CA SER A 75 -12.29 -4.21 11.15
C SER A 75 -11.24 -3.11 10.95
N ASP A 76 -11.09 -2.24 11.95
CA ASP A 76 -10.01 -1.25 11.93
C ASP A 76 -8.62 -1.92 12.04
N GLU A 77 -8.53 -3.08 12.70
CA GLU A 77 -7.30 -3.88 12.81
C GLU A 77 -6.88 -4.43 11.44
N ASP A 78 -7.82 -4.98 10.66
CA ASP A 78 -7.54 -5.47 9.29
C ASP A 78 -6.96 -4.37 8.39
N TYR A 79 -7.45 -3.14 8.57
CA TYR A 79 -6.94 -1.99 7.82
C TYR A 79 -5.60 -1.49 8.34
N GLU A 80 -5.34 -1.60 9.64
CA GLU A 80 -4.05 -1.22 10.23
C GLU A 80 -2.96 -2.21 9.84
N ASP A 81 -3.25 -3.51 9.85
CA ASP A 81 -2.36 -4.56 9.37
C ASP A 81 -2.01 -4.33 7.90
N LEU A 82 -3.02 -4.14 7.04
CA LEU A 82 -2.80 -3.86 5.62
C LEU A 82 -2.03 -2.55 5.38
N ARG A 83 -2.27 -1.52 6.20
CA ARG A 83 -1.52 -0.26 6.13
C ARG A 83 -0.05 -0.49 6.43
N GLN A 84 0.25 -1.23 7.51
CA GLN A 84 1.62 -1.55 7.88
C GLN A 84 2.33 -2.40 6.81
N ASP A 85 1.62 -3.36 6.21
CA ASP A 85 2.13 -4.16 5.11
C ASP A 85 2.49 -3.31 3.88
N LEU A 86 1.60 -2.38 3.49
CA LEU A 86 1.85 -1.45 2.39
C LEU A 86 2.98 -0.47 2.71
N GLU A 87 3.07 0.06 3.93
CA GLU A 87 4.19 0.90 4.36
C GLU A 87 5.52 0.15 4.29
N ASN A 88 5.54 -1.10 4.73
CA ASN A 88 6.72 -1.94 4.69
C ASN A 88 7.13 -2.26 3.24
N HIS A 89 6.15 -2.55 2.36
CA HIS A 89 6.38 -2.81 0.94
C HIS A 89 7.00 -1.59 0.24
N TYR A 90 6.49 -0.38 0.50
CA TYR A 90 6.99 0.86 -0.10
C TYR A 90 8.14 1.51 0.68
N LYS A 91 8.69 0.83 1.68
CA LYS A 91 9.75 1.40 2.53
C LYS A 91 11.01 1.71 1.69
N GLY A 92 11.33 2.99 1.60
CA GLY A 92 12.49 3.49 0.84
C GLY A 92 12.23 3.71 -0.64
N ASP A 93 11.00 3.48 -1.12
CA ASP A 93 10.60 3.87 -2.47
C ASP A 93 10.29 5.37 -2.50
N SER A 94 11.16 6.16 -3.11
CA SER A 94 11.02 7.62 -3.18
C SER A 94 9.82 8.10 -4.00
N ARG A 95 9.12 7.19 -4.70
CA ARG A 95 7.91 7.50 -5.47
C ARG A 95 6.65 7.53 -4.60
N VAL A 96 6.74 7.01 -3.37
CA VAL A 96 5.65 6.93 -2.39
C VAL A 96 6.04 7.72 -1.14
N ASN A 97 5.26 8.74 -0.81
CA ASN A 97 5.51 9.59 0.36
C ASN A 97 5.04 8.94 1.66
N SER A 98 3.85 8.32 1.62
CA SER A 98 3.21 7.72 2.80
C SER A 98 2.07 6.79 2.43
N VAL A 99 1.69 5.92 3.37
CA VAL A 99 0.47 5.12 3.31
C VAL A 99 -0.38 5.42 4.54
N TYR A 100 -1.64 5.80 4.36
CA TYR A 100 -2.48 6.21 5.48
C TYR A 100 -3.96 5.86 5.31
N ARG A 101 -4.66 5.77 6.45
CA ARG A 101 -6.11 5.57 6.52
C ARG A 101 -6.84 6.85 6.16
N CYS A 102 -7.76 6.80 5.21
CA CYS A 102 -8.64 7.92 4.90
C CYS A 102 -10.00 7.76 5.60
N GLN A 103 -10.68 8.88 5.88
CA GLN A 103 -11.97 8.88 6.58
C GLN A 103 -13.11 8.19 5.81
N ALA A 104 -12.93 7.89 4.53
CA ALA A 104 -13.90 7.14 3.72
C ALA A 104 -13.77 5.61 3.86
N GLY A 105 -13.01 5.11 4.83
CA GLY A 105 -12.87 3.68 5.11
C GLY A 105 -12.01 2.95 4.08
N THR A 106 -10.94 3.59 3.60
CA THR A 106 -9.97 3.01 2.66
C THR A 106 -8.54 3.41 3.05
N LEU A 107 -7.54 2.79 2.44
CA LEU A 107 -6.15 3.21 2.54
C LEU A 107 -5.77 4.03 1.30
N MET A 108 -4.86 4.99 1.50
CA MET A 108 -4.29 5.81 0.46
C MET A 108 -2.79 5.59 0.41
N ILE A 109 -2.26 5.27 -0.77
CA ILE A 109 -0.84 5.33 -1.09
C ILE A 109 -0.60 6.69 -1.76
N ASP A 110 0.17 7.55 -1.13
CA ASP A 110 0.41 8.92 -1.58
C ASP A 110 1.65 9.01 -2.47
N CYS A 111 1.44 9.34 -3.75
CA CYS A 111 2.52 9.48 -4.75
C CYS A 111 2.64 10.94 -5.25
N ARG A 112 2.12 11.92 -4.49
CA ARG A 112 2.27 13.35 -4.82
C ARG A 112 3.74 13.78 -4.77
N ASN A 113 4.10 14.86 -5.45
CA ASN A 113 5.44 15.47 -5.39
C ASN A 113 5.35 16.85 -4.73
#